data_AF-A0AAV4M3X3-F1
#
_entry.id   AF-A0AAV4M3X3-F1
#
_cell.length_a   1.000
_cell.length_b   1.000
_cell.length_c   1.000
_cell.angle_alpha   90.00
_cell.angle_beta   90.00
_cell.angle_gamma   90.00
#
_symmetry.space_group_name_H-M   'P 1'
#
loop_
_entity.id
_entity.type
_entity.pdbx_description
1 polymer ?
#
loop_
_entity_poly.entity_id
_entity_poly.type
_entity_poly.pdbx_seq_one_letter_code
_entity_poly.pdbx_strand_id
1 'polypeptide(L)' 'MSSYSQHKKKISSSESELYLLIAKFLKTGPCKQTADLLTKEIEEHELLPKRIDWLGNEHNRSFNEFVSKK' A
#
# COMPACT_ATOMS: atom_id res chain seq x y z
N MET A 1 -8.91 24.40 18.04
CA MET A 1 -9.69 23.24 17.54
C MET A 1 -8.70 22.16 17.15
N SER A 2 -8.82 21.01 17.83
CA SER A 2 -8.13 19.72 17.68
C SER A 2 -6.81 19.68 16.91
N SER A 3 -5.71 19.70 17.66
CA SER A 3 -4.40 19.23 17.20
C SER A 3 -4.51 17.73 16.88
N TYR A 4 -4.69 17.37 15.61
CA TYR A 4 -4.63 15.99 15.16
C TYR A 4 -3.22 15.45 15.41
N SER A 5 -3.03 14.84 16.58
CA SER A 5 -1.82 14.09 16.90
C SER A 5 -1.74 12.94 15.90
N GLN A 6 -0.82 13.07 14.95
CA GLN A 6 -0.45 12.06 13.96
C GLN A 6 0.22 10.88 14.68
N HIS A 7 -0.57 10.07 15.39
CA HIS A 7 -0.14 8.75 15.80
C HIS A 7 -0.18 7.87 14.54
N LYS A 8 0.98 7.72 13.88
CA LYS A 8 1.19 6.77 12.78
C LYS A 8 0.90 5.37 13.31
N LYS A 9 -0.35 4.91 13.17
CA LYS A 9 -0.79 3.59 13.61
C LYS A 9 0.00 2.54 12.83
N LYS A 10 0.70 1.65 13.53
CA LYS A 10 1.44 0.55 12.90
C LYS A 10 0.41 -0.44 12.36
N ILE A 11 0.20 -0.44 11.05
CA ILE A 11 -0.74 -1.30 10.36
C ILE A 11 -0.19 -2.74 10.37
N SER A 12 -1.07 -3.71 10.64
CA SER A 12 -0.72 -5.13 10.60
C SER A 12 -0.57 -5.64 9.16
N SER A 13 0.20 -6.72 8.95
CA SER A 13 0.38 -7.32 7.60
C SER A 13 -0.97 -7.61 6.92
N SER A 14 -1.94 -8.12 7.69
CA SER A 14 -3.28 -8.43 7.21
C SER A 14 -4.07 -7.20 6.77
N GLU A 15 -3.94 -6.08 7.48
CA GLU A 15 -4.60 -4.83 7.09
C GLU A 15 -3.96 -4.26 5.82
N SER A 16 -2.62 -4.28 5.72
CA SER A 16 -1.91 -3.89 4.50
C SER A 16 -2.34 -4.70 3.28
N GLU A 17 -2.44 -6.02 3.43
CA GLU A 17 -2.92 -6.92 2.37
C GLU A 17 -4.36 -6.59 1.94
N LEU A 18 -5.23 -6.26 2.88
CA LEU A 18 -6.61 -5.86 2.58
C LEU A 18 -6.66 -4.57 1.76
N TYR A 19 -5.88 -3.54 2.12
CA TYR A 19 -5.83 -2.30 1.34
C TYR A 19 -5.34 -2.54 -0.09
N LEU A 20 -4.34 -3.40 -0.27
CA LEU A 20 -3.84 -3.79 -1.59
C LEU A 20 -4.92 -4.51 -2.42
N LEU A 21 -5.69 -5.39 -1.78
CA LEU A 21 -6.77 -6.12 -2.44
C LEU A 21 -7.91 -5.17 -2.85
N ILE A 22 -8.27 -4.22 -2.00
CA ILE A 22 -9.27 -3.19 -2.30
C ILE A 22 -8.80 -2.33 -3.47
N ALA A 23 -7.55 -1.86 -3.46
CA ALA A 23 -6.99 -1.09 -4.58
C ALA A 23 -7.05 -1.87 -5.90
N LYS A 24 -6.71 -3.16 -5.87
CA LYS A 24 -6.81 -4.06 -7.03
C LYS A 24 -8.25 -4.22 -7.51
N PHE A 25 -9.19 -4.43 -6.59
CA PHE A 25 -10.62 -4.53 -6.88
C PHE A 25 -11.15 -3.26 -7.54
N LEU A 26 -10.88 -2.09 -6.95
CA LEU A 26 -11.32 -0.80 -7.48
C LEU A 26 -10.75 -0.50 -8.87
N LYS A 27 -9.49 -0.90 -9.13
CA LYS A 27 -8.83 -0.73 -10.43
C LYS A 27 -9.49 -1.54 -11.55
N THR A 28 -10.08 -2.68 -11.22
CA THR A 28 -10.89 -3.49 -12.16
C THR A 28 -12.32 -2.98 -12.33
N GLY A 29 -12.79 -2.11 -11.44
CA GLY A 29 -14.14 -1.56 -11.43
C GLY A 29 -14.26 -0.16 -12.05
N PRO A 30 -15.42 0.50 -11.88
CA PRO A 30 -15.64 1.88 -12.35
C PRO A 30 -14.86 2.92 -11.52
N CYS A 31 -14.44 2.56 -10.30
CA CYS A 31 -13.80 3.45 -9.34
C CYS A 31 -12.28 3.59 -9.54
N LYS A 32 -11.83 3.84 -10.77
CA LYS A 32 -10.40 3.93 -11.11
C LYS A 32 -9.70 5.10 -10.42
N GLN A 33 -10.35 6.26 -10.36
CA GLN A 33 -9.79 7.44 -9.68
C GLN A 33 -9.54 7.19 -8.19
N THR A 34 -10.47 6.50 -7.53
CA THR A 34 -10.32 6.08 -6.13
C THR A 34 -9.20 5.06 -5.98
N ALA A 35 -9.04 4.13 -6.93
CA ALA A 35 -7.95 3.16 -6.92
C ALA A 35 -6.58 3.85 -7.03
N ASP A 36 -6.44 4.86 -7.89
CA ASP A 36 -5.20 5.62 -8.05
C ASP A 36 -4.87 6.45 -6.80
N LEU A 37 -5.87 7.07 -6.17
CA LEU A 37 -5.69 7.80 -4.91
C LEU A 37 -5.23 6.85 -3.79
N LEU A 38 -5.95 5.74 -3.61
CA LEU A 38 -5.63 4.74 -2.59
C LEU A 38 -4.24 4.14 -2.81
N THR A 39 -3.83 3.94 -4.07
CA THR A 39 -2.49 3.48 -4.41
C THR A 39 -1.40 4.44 -3.91
N LYS A 40 -1.61 5.75 -4.08
CA LYS A 40 -0.67 6.77 -3.58
C LYS A 40 -0.60 6.76 -2.06
N GLU A 41 -1.75 6.69 -1.38
CA GLU A 41 -1.78 6.61 0.09
C GLU A 41 -1.05 5.36 0.59
N ILE A 42 -1.21 4.21 -0.07
CA ILE A 42 -0.49 2.96 0.23
C ILE A 42 1.03 3.14 0.14
N GLU A 43 1.52 3.89 -0.86
CA GLU A 43 2.95 4.19 -1.04
C GLU A 43 3.45 5.19 0.02
N GLU A 44 2.68 6.23 0.35
CA GLU A 44 3.02 7.21 1.39
C GLU A 44 3.06 6.60 2.80
N HIS A 45 2.19 5.62 3.07
CA HIS A 45 2.13 4.91 4.33
C HIS A 45 3.04 3.68 4.40
N GLU A 46 3.82 3.41 3.34
CA GLU A 46 4.72 2.25 3.22
C GLU A 46 4.02 0.91 3.54
N LEU A 47 2.75 0.77 3.13
CA LEU A 47 1.95 -0.43 3.43
C LEU A 47 2.36 -1.64 2.59
N LEU A 48 3.21 -1.43 1.59
CA LEU A 48 3.71 -2.50 0.73
C LEU A 48 4.73 -3.35 1.47
N PRO A 49 4.61 -4.70 1.41
CA PRO A 49 5.65 -5.57 1.93
C PRO A 49 6.96 -5.31 1.18
N LYS A 50 7.98 -4.89 1.93
CA LYS A 50 9.34 -4.71 1.40
C LYS A 50 9.89 -6.06 0.95
N ARG A 51 10.71 -6.08 -0.12
CA ARG A 51 11.49 -7.30 -0.42
C ARG A 51 12.78 -7.25 0.36
N ILE A 52 13.23 -8.45 0.71
CA ILE A 52 14.57 -8.68 1.22
C ILE A 52 15.40 -9.24 0.07
N ASP A 53 16.54 -8.61 -0.18
CA ASP A 53 17.52 -9.09 -1.13
C ASP A 53 18.29 -10.29 -0.57
N TRP A 54 19.04 -11.00 -1.42
CA TRP A 54 19.89 -12.13 -1.02
C TRP A 54 20.97 -11.73 0.02
N LEU A 55 21.30 -10.45 0.11
CA LEU A 55 22.19 -9.86 1.11
C LEU A 55 21.48 -9.45 2.41
N GLY A 56 20.15 -9.61 2.51
CA GLY A 56 19.36 -9.23 3.69
C GLY A 56 18.90 -7.77 3.72
N ASN A 57 19.16 -6.99 2.66
CA ASN A 57 18.76 -5.58 2.61
C ASN A 57 17.28 -5.42 2.26
N GLU A 58 16.60 -4.46 2.90
CA GLU A 58 15.20 -4.13 2.62
C GLU A 58 15.10 -3.15 1.45
N HIS A 59 14.27 -3.50 0.46
CA HIS A 59 13.97 -2.65 -0.68
C HIS A 59 12.47 -2.32 -0.74
N ASN A 60 12.17 -1.03 -0.75
CA ASN A 60 10.83 -0.51 -1.01
C ASN A 60 10.41 -0.87 -2.45
N ARG A 61 9.10 -0.99 -2.65
CA ARG A 61 8.50 -1.31 -3.95
C ARG A 61 7.42 -0.33 -4.31
N SER A 62 7.24 -0.13 -5.61
CA SER A 62 6.05 0.53 -6.13
C SER A 62 4.89 -0.45 -6.20
N PHE A 63 3.68 0.07 -5.99
CA PHE A 63 2.45 -0.73 -6.04
C PHE A 63 2.29 -1.46 -7.37
N ASN A 64 2.66 -0.80 -8.47
CA ASN A 64 2.56 -1.37 -9.81
C ASN A 64 3.47 -2.60 -9.98
N GLU A 65 4.67 -2.62 -9.38
CA GLU A 65 5.57 -3.77 -9.40
C GLU A 65 5.02 -4.93 -8.55
N PHE A 66 4.36 -4.61 -7.44
CA PHE A 66 3.72 -5.61 -6.58
C PHE A 66 2.54 -6.29 -7.28
N VAL A 67 1.65 -5.52 -7.92
CA VAL A 67 0.44 -6.05 -8.57
C VAL A 67 0.74 -6.71 -9.93
N SER A 68 1.86 -6.38 -10.58
CA SER A 68 2.26 -6.98 -11.85
C SER A 68 2.77 -8.42 -11.75
N LYS A 69 2.95 -8.97 -10.54
CA LYS A 69 3.26 -10.40 -10.36
C LYS A 69 1.98 -11.24 -10.49
N LYS A 70 1.93 -12.03 -11.55
CA LYS A 70 0.94 -13.08 -11.81
C LYS A 70 1.52 -14.44 -11.42
#